data_AF-A0A3A0FER7-F1
#
_entry.id   AF-A0A3A0FER7-F1
#
_cell.length_a   1.000
_cell.length_b   1.000
_cell.length_c   1.000
_cell.angle_alpha   90.00
_cell.angle_beta   90.00
_cell.angle_gamma   90.00
#
_symmetry.space_group_name_H-M   'P 1'
#
loop_
_entity.id
_entity.type
_entity.pdbx_description
1 polymer ?
#
loop_
_entity_poly.entity_id
_entity_poly.type
_entity_poly.pdbx_seq_one_letter_code
_entity_poly.pdbx_strand_id
1 'polypeptide(L)'
;MGATTRRRLAQLSIVAGLALLALSASWLVWPAPSGGAPAAPGLAGPSAPPSPELAAVRSVDALAALVREGGGATPRDVAERATALVGARFEPCEPTAFGVRQNWILAAVGVVRPLQATHTSRHLIAYARCGGCGQVNGTLVRVLERLGIPARLFNVPGHVVAEASWNGRWHLVDAHFGFFPAPDEEHVDAEALTRDPQLVRAVYGERVSPILLASLVRAFERHRPGDPAFGPRARGADVSPRLAALHRVLEAAKWLVPAAMIAAGSLALRRAPSWR
;
A
#
# COMPACT_ATOMS: atom_id res chain seq x y z
N MET A 1 -44.46 20.15 -1.60
CA MET A 1 -43.80 19.50 -2.76
C MET A 1 -44.81 18.59 -3.46
N GLY A 2 -45.06 18.80 -4.77
CA GLY A 2 -46.08 18.06 -5.52
C GLY A 2 -45.78 16.55 -5.66
N ALA A 3 -46.82 15.73 -5.89
CA ALA A 3 -46.68 14.28 -6.10
C ALA A 3 -45.72 13.96 -7.27
N THR A 4 -45.81 14.72 -8.36
CA THR A 4 -44.91 14.61 -9.52
C THR A 4 -43.45 14.87 -9.14
N THR A 5 -43.17 15.90 -8.33
CA THR A 5 -41.81 16.20 -7.87
C THR A 5 -41.26 15.08 -6.98
N ARG A 6 -42.05 14.55 -6.04
CA ARG A 6 -41.66 13.41 -5.18
C ARG A 6 -41.30 12.18 -6.01
N ARG A 7 -42.12 11.84 -7.02
CA ARG A 7 -41.86 10.70 -7.93
C ARG A 7 -40.57 10.87 -8.72
N ARG A 8 -40.33 12.07 -9.28
CA ARG A 8 -39.10 12.38 -10.03
C ARG A 8 -37.85 12.26 -9.17
N LEU A 9 -37.89 12.77 -7.93
CA LEU A 9 -36.77 12.65 -7.00
C LEU A 9 -36.47 11.19 -6.64
N ALA A 10 -37.50 10.37 -6.43
CA ALA A 10 -37.34 8.95 -6.15
C ALA A 10 -36.73 8.18 -7.33
N GLN A 11 -37.18 8.47 -8.56
CA GLN A 11 -36.59 7.91 -9.78
C GLN A 11 -35.13 8.33 -9.96
N LEU A 12 -34.83 9.62 -9.77
CA LEU A 12 -33.47 10.15 -9.84
C LEU A 12 -32.53 9.46 -8.84
N SER A 13 -33.01 9.24 -7.61
CA SER A 13 -32.24 8.52 -6.58
C SER A 13 -31.91 7.10 -6.99
N ILE A 14 -32.85 6.35 -7.58
CA ILE A 14 -32.61 4.99 -8.09
C ILE A 14 -31.60 5.03 -9.23
N VAL A 15 -31.79 5.90 -10.23
CA VAL A 15 -30.90 5.99 -11.40
C VAL A 15 -29.48 6.36 -10.98
N ALA A 16 -29.33 7.35 -10.09
CA ALA A 16 -28.02 7.74 -9.58
C ALA A 16 -27.36 6.62 -8.76
N GLY A 17 -28.13 5.91 -7.93
CA GLY A 17 -27.63 4.75 -7.19
C GLY A 17 -27.17 3.62 -8.12
N LEU A 18 -27.93 3.30 -9.16
CA LEU A 18 -27.54 2.31 -10.18
C LEU A 18 -26.28 2.74 -10.93
N ALA A 19 -26.17 4.01 -11.31
CA ALA A 19 -24.99 4.52 -12.00
C ALA A 19 -23.72 4.44 -11.13
N LEU A 20 -23.81 4.80 -9.84
CA LEU A 20 -22.69 4.71 -8.89
C LEU A 20 -22.32 3.25 -8.56
N LEU A 21 -23.31 2.36 -8.49
CA LEU A 21 -23.07 0.93 -8.32
C LEU A 21 -22.36 0.34 -9.54
N ALA A 22 -22.84 0.67 -10.75
CA ALA A 22 -22.22 0.27 -12.00
C ALA A 22 -20.79 0.81 -12.13
N LEU A 23 -20.55 2.06 -11.73
CA LEU A 23 -19.20 2.65 -11.68
C LEU A 23 -18.28 1.86 -10.74
N SER A 24 -18.76 1.51 -9.55
CA SER A 24 -17.99 0.73 -8.55
C SER A 24 -17.72 -0.70 -9.03
N ALA A 25 -18.68 -1.32 -9.73
CA ALA A 25 -18.56 -2.67 -10.29
C ALA A 25 -17.77 -2.72 -11.60
N SER A 26 -17.68 -1.61 -12.35
CA SER A 26 -17.02 -1.54 -13.66
C SER A 26 -15.56 -2.01 -13.59
N TRP A 27 -14.94 -1.81 -12.44
CA TRP A 27 -13.58 -2.20 -12.19
C TRP A 27 -13.38 -3.71 -12.00
N LEU A 28 -14.42 -4.47 -11.66
CA LEU A 28 -14.36 -5.94 -11.65
C LEU A 28 -14.25 -6.51 -13.06
N VAL A 29 -14.76 -5.79 -14.06
CA VAL A 29 -14.78 -6.21 -15.46
C VAL A 29 -13.60 -5.64 -16.23
N TRP A 30 -13.22 -4.40 -15.92
CA TRP A 30 -12.10 -3.72 -16.55
C TRP A 30 -11.12 -3.23 -15.48
N PRO A 31 -10.07 -4.02 -15.14
CA PRO A 31 -9.06 -3.56 -14.21
C PRO A 31 -8.51 -2.24 -14.75
N ALA A 32 -8.62 -1.19 -13.95
CA ALA A 32 -8.15 0.14 -14.36
C ALA A 32 -6.68 0.00 -14.77
N PRO A 33 -6.25 0.64 -15.89
CA PRO A 33 -4.82 0.76 -16.14
C PRO A 33 -4.25 1.42 -14.89
N SER A 34 -3.40 0.69 -14.18
CA SER A 34 -2.69 1.20 -13.02
C SER A 34 -1.64 2.18 -13.54
N GLY A 35 -2.11 3.35 -13.98
CA GLY A 35 -1.29 4.47 -14.39
C GLY A 35 -0.67 5.05 -13.13
N GLY A 36 0.45 4.46 -12.71
CA GLY A 36 1.46 5.17 -11.93
C GLY A 36 1.85 6.42 -12.72
N ALA A 37 1.97 7.58 -12.07
CA ALA A 37 2.88 8.57 -12.62
C ALA A 37 4.25 7.89 -12.69
N PRO A 38 5.01 8.03 -13.80
CA PRO A 38 6.34 7.44 -13.88
C PRO A 38 7.15 7.88 -12.65
N ALA A 39 7.96 6.97 -12.13
CA ALA A 39 8.77 7.22 -10.95
C ALA A 39 9.55 8.54 -11.11
N ALA A 40 9.69 9.30 -10.01
CA ALA A 40 10.53 10.49 -10.02
C ALA A 40 11.92 10.12 -10.57
N PRO A 41 12.55 10.97 -11.40
CA PRO A 41 13.86 10.70 -11.97
C PRO A 41 14.86 10.31 -10.87
N GLY A 42 15.47 9.13 -10.97
CA GLY A 42 16.51 8.67 -10.04
C GLY A 42 16.14 7.53 -9.09
N LEU A 43 14.91 7.00 -9.15
CA LEU A 43 14.61 5.67 -8.62
C LEU A 43 15.05 4.62 -9.65
N ALA A 44 16.11 3.88 -9.35
CA ALA A 44 16.47 2.68 -10.11
C ALA A 44 15.44 1.59 -9.81
N GLY A 45 14.25 1.71 -10.41
CA GLY A 45 13.26 0.64 -10.37
C GLY A 45 13.80 -0.61 -11.08
N PRO A 46 13.24 -1.79 -10.79
CA PRO A 46 13.54 -2.96 -11.61
C PRO A 46 13.28 -2.60 -13.08
N SER A 47 14.30 -2.76 -13.92
CA SER A 47 14.24 -2.42 -15.34
C SER A 47 13.27 -3.32 -16.13
N ALA A 48 12.81 -4.41 -15.51
CA ALA A 48 11.88 -5.36 -16.10
C ALA A 48 10.54 -5.39 -15.33
N PRO A 49 9.40 -5.52 -16.04
CA PRO A 49 8.11 -5.75 -15.41
C PRO A 49 8.13 -7.07 -14.60
N PRO A 50 7.28 -7.20 -13.56
CA PRO A 50 7.16 -8.46 -12.82
C PRO A 50 6.81 -9.62 -13.75
N SER A 51 7.26 -10.83 -13.40
CA SER A 51 6.84 -12.04 -14.11
C SER A 51 5.30 -12.16 -14.10
N PRO A 52 4.68 -12.80 -15.10
CA PRO A 52 3.23 -12.96 -15.14
C PRO A 52 2.65 -13.62 -13.88
N GLU A 53 3.38 -14.59 -13.31
CA GLU A 53 3.04 -15.25 -12.06
C GLU A 53 3.02 -14.28 -10.88
N LEU A 54 4.09 -13.50 -10.70
CA LEU A 54 4.17 -12.51 -9.63
C LEU A 54 3.11 -11.42 -9.84
N ALA A 55 2.90 -10.98 -11.08
CA ALA A 55 1.86 -10.04 -11.47
C ALA A 55 0.43 -10.56 -11.24
N ALA A 56 0.22 -11.88 -11.12
CA ALA A 56 -1.07 -12.51 -10.80
C ALA A 56 -1.34 -12.58 -9.30
N VAL A 57 -0.35 -12.32 -8.44
CA VAL A 57 -0.52 -12.39 -6.99
C VAL A 57 -1.44 -11.29 -6.47
N ARG A 58 -2.46 -11.67 -5.68
CA ARG A 58 -3.50 -10.78 -5.13
C ARG A 58 -3.62 -10.78 -3.60
N SER A 59 -2.79 -11.54 -2.89
CA SER A 59 -2.83 -11.64 -1.43
C SER A 59 -1.45 -11.84 -0.80
N VAL A 60 -1.34 -11.53 0.50
CA VAL A 60 -0.15 -11.83 1.32
C VAL A 60 0.11 -13.33 1.36
N ASP A 61 -0.94 -14.15 1.47
CA ASP A 61 -0.81 -15.61 1.53
C ASP A 61 -0.21 -16.18 0.25
N ALA A 62 -0.62 -15.67 -0.92
CA ALA A 62 -0.06 -16.10 -2.20
C ALA A 62 1.40 -15.65 -2.36
N LEU A 63 1.78 -14.44 -1.94
CA LEU A 63 3.19 -14.02 -1.88
C LEU A 63 3.99 -14.94 -0.94
N ALA A 64 3.47 -15.24 0.25
CA ALA A 64 4.12 -16.13 1.20
C ALA A 64 4.24 -17.56 0.67
N ALA A 65 3.27 -18.05 -0.12
CA ALA A 65 3.36 -19.35 -0.78
C ALA A 65 4.53 -19.39 -1.78
N LEU A 66 4.65 -18.38 -2.65
CA LEU A 66 5.79 -18.28 -3.58
C LEU A 66 7.14 -18.23 -2.87
N VAL A 67 7.22 -17.54 -1.72
CA VAL A 67 8.45 -17.56 -0.89
C VAL A 67 8.76 -18.98 -0.40
N ARG A 68 7.75 -19.73 0.08
CA ARG A 68 7.95 -21.12 0.55
C ARG A 68 8.34 -22.07 -0.57
N GLU A 69 7.71 -21.94 -1.74
CA GLU A 69 8.00 -22.79 -2.91
C GLU A 69 9.43 -22.64 -3.39
N GLY A 70 10.00 -21.43 -3.28
CA GLY A 70 11.41 -21.20 -3.56
C GLY A 70 12.37 -21.81 -2.54
N GLY A 71 11.89 -22.30 -1.40
CA GLY A 71 12.70 -22.83 -0.31
C GLY A 71 13.54 -21.78 0.41
N GLY A 72 14.38 -22.27 1.33
CA GLY A 72 15.27 -21.48 2.18
C GLY A 72 15.61 -22.31 3.42
N ALA A 73 16.90 -22.47 3.72
CA ALA A 73 17.34 -23.29 4.86
C ALA A 73 17.26 -22.51 6.17
N THR A 74 17.35 -21.18 6.09
CA THR A 74 17.42 -20.28 7.25
C THR A 74 16.40 -19.15 7.17
N PRO A 75 16.05 -18.52 8.31
CA PRO A 75 15.23 -17.30 8.31
C PRO A 75 15.80 -16.17 7.44
N ARG A 76 17.13 -16.09 7.32
CA ARG A 76 17.82 -15.14 6.43
C ARG A 76 17.44 -15.40 4.97
N ASP A 77 17.57 -16.64 4.49
CA ASP A 77 17.25 -16.99 3.10
C ASP A 77 15.79 -16.68 2.77
N VAL A 78 14.89 -16.98 3.71
CA VAL A 78 13.46 -16.69 3.58
C VAL A 78 13.22 -15.18 3.53
N ALA A 79 13.90 -14.40 4.37
CA ALA A 79 13.75 -12.94 4.39
C ALA A 79 14.32 -12.26 3.13
N GLU A 80 15.47 -12.73 2.64
CA GLU A 80 16.07 -12.29 1.38
C GLU A 80 15.13 -12.57 0.20
N ARG A 81 14.63 -13.80 0.09
CA ARG A 81 13.67 -14.19 -0.96
C ARG A 81 12.38 -13.39 -0.88
N ALA A 82 11.82 -13.19 0.31
CA ALA A 82 10.63 -12.37 0.49
C ALA A 82 10.88 -10.92 0.06
N THR A 83 12.04 -10.36 0.41
CA THR A 83 12.44 -9.00 0.02
C THR A 83 12.53 -8.88 -1.51
N ALA A 84 13.19 -9.84 -2.16
CA ALA A 84 13.32 -9.88 -3.62
C ALA A 84 11.96 -10.01 -4.32
N LEU A 85 11.09 -10.93 -3.88
CA LEU A 85 9.77 -11.13 -4.49
C LEU A 85 8.85 -9.93 -4.29
N VAL A 86 8.84 -9.32 -3.10
CA VAL A 86 8.03 -8.13 -2.84
C VAL A 86 8.56 -6.93 -3.64
N GLY A 87 9.88 -6.73 -3.69
CA GLY A 87 10.49 -5.67 -4.49
C GLY A 87 10.28 -5.85 -6.00
N ALA A 88 10.35 -7.07 -6.50
CA ALA A 88 10.03 -7.36 -7.90
C ALA A 88 8.54 -7.22 -8.22
N ARG A 89 7.66 -7.39 -7.23
CA ARG A 89 6.20 -7.29 -7.42
C ARG A 89 5.73 -5.85 -7.60
N PHE A 90 6.40 -4.89 -6.98
CA PHE A 90 5.96 -3.50 -6.95
C PHE A 90 7.04 -2.57 -7.51
N GLU A 91 6.70 -1.85 -8.57
CA GLU A 91 7.55 -0.76 -9.06
C GLU A 91 7.62 0.36 -7.99
N PRO A 92 8.79 0.95 -7.71
CA PRO A 92 8.90 2.18 -6.94
C PRO A 92 8.07 3.30 -7.58
N CYS A 93 7.10 3.84 -6.86
CA CYS A 93 6.37 5.03 -7.32
C CYS A 93 5.88 5.86 -6.14
N GLU A 94 5.59 7.13 -6.40
CA GLU A 94 4.75 7.87 -5.47
C GLU A 94 3.34 7.25 -5.50
N PRO A 95 2.70 7.05 -4.34
CA PRO A 95 1.36 6.49 -4.32
C PRO A 95 0.44 7.36 -5.18
N THR A 96 -0.20 6.77 -6.17
CA THR A 96 -1.11 7.51 -7.03
C THR A 96 -2.42 7.78 -6.32
N ALA A 97 -3.08 8.86 -6.70
CA ALA A 97 -4.45 9.11 -6.26
C ALA A 97 -5.35 7.94 -6.67
N PHE A 98 -6.34 7.60 -5.83
CA PHE A 98 -7.33 6.59 -6.18
C PHE A 98 -8.03 6.96 -7.48
N GLY A 99 -8.10 6.01 -8.41
CA GLY A 99 -8.91 6.17 -9.59
C GLY A 99 -10.40 6.20 -9.21
N VAL A 100 -11.18 7.04 -9.91
CA VAL A 100 -12.64 7.13 -9.71
C VAL A 100 -13.31 5.75 -9.81
N ARG A 101 -12.80 4.85 -10.67
CA ARG A 101 -13.30 3.49 -10.83
C ARG A 101 -12.96 2.55 -9.66
N GLN A 102 -11.82 2.77 -8.99
CA GLN A 102 -11.40 1.94 -7.85
C GLN A 102 -12.27 2.28 -6.63
N ASN A 103 -12.37 3.58 -6.33
CA ASN A 103 -13.23 4.10 -5.27
C ASN A 103 -13.49 5.58 -5.52
N TRP A 104 -14.68 5.90 -6.05
CA TRP A 104 -15.06 7.27 -6.39
C TRP A 104 -15.12 8.21 -5.18
N ILE A 105 -15.36 7.68 -3.98
CA ILE A 105 -15.36 8.46 -2.73
C ILE A 105 -13.93 8.83 -2.36
N LEU A 106 -13.01 7.86 -2.35
CA LEU A 106 -11.59 8.11 -2.07
C LEU A 106 -10.97 9.02 -3.14
N ALA A 107 -11.35 8.87 -4.41
CA ALA A 107 -10.93 9.76 -5.48
C ALA A 107 -11.39 11.21 -5.20
N ALA A 108 -12.65 11.41 -4.82
CA ALA A 108 -13.20 12.72 -4.48
C ALA A 108 -12.53 13.34 -3.24
N VAL A 109 -12.32 12.55 -2.18
CA VAL A 109 -11.58 13.03 -1.00
C VAL A 109 -10.12 13.36 -1.36
N GLY A 110 -9.53 12.59 -2.28
CA GLY A 110 -8.18 12.81 -2.83
C GLY A 110 -7.98 14.18 -3.46
N VAL A 111 -9.03 14.77 -4.05
CA VAL A 111 -9.00 16.13 -4.63
C VAL A 111 -8.80 17.19 -3.54
N VAL A 112 -9.40 16.99 -2.37
CA VAL A 112 -9.35 17.95 -1.26
C VAL A 112 -8.14 17.70 -0.35
N ARG A 113 -7.77 16.43 -0.18
CA ARG A 113 -6.68 16.01 0.70
C ARG A 113 -5.94 14.82 0.07
N PRO A 114 -4.61 14.91 -0.15
CA PRO A 114 -3.85 13.80 -0.69
C PRO A 114 -3.96 12.58 0.25
N LEU A 115 -4.67 11.55 -0.18
CA LEU A 115 -4.88 10.30 0.55
C LEU A 115 -3.84 9.22 0.18
N GLN A 116 -2.72 9.64 -0.42
CA GLN A 116 -1.64 8.77 -0.92
C GLN A 116 -1.13 7.79 0.16
N ALA A 117 -1.15 8.20 1.43
CA ALA A 117 -0.75 7.39 2.59
C ALA A 117 -1.84 6.40 3.10
N THR A 118 -3.00 6.30 2.45
CA THR A 118 -4.11 5.46 2.94
C THR A 118 -4.14 4.04 2.36
N HIS A 119 -3.35 3.72 1.31
CA HIS A 119 -3.43 2.39 0.73
C HIS A 119 -2.90 1.37 1.74
N THR A 120 -3.75 0.42 2.10
CA THR A 120 -3.36 -0.72 2.93
C THR A 120 -2.53 -1.68 2.08
N SER A 121 -1.66 -2.49 2.70
CA SER A 121 -0.92 -3.54 1.98
C SER A 121 -1.86 -4.47 1.20
N ARG A 122 -3.06 -4.72 1.73
CA ARG A 122 -4.10 -5.52 1.03
C ARG A 122 -4.52 -4.87 -0.28
N HIS A 123 -4.77 -3.56 -0.28
CA HIS A 123 -5.13 -2.83 -1.50
C HIS A 123 -3.95 -2.82 -2.49
N LEU A 124 -2.73 -2.61 -1.98
CA LEU A 124 -1.52 -2.62 -2.81
C LEU A 124 -1.36 -3.95 -3.56
N ILE A 125 -1.37 -5.09 -2.85
CA ILE A 125 -1.15 -6.40 -3.46
C ILE A 125 -2.26 -6.76 -4.45
N ALA A 126 -3.50 -6.46 -4.09
CA ALA A 126 -4.63 -6.85 -4.92
C ALA A 126 -4.67 -6.03 -6.23
N TYR A 127 -4.24 -4.76 -6.20
CA TYR A 127 -4.68 -3.81 -7.23
C TYR A 127 -3.58 -2.90 -7.79
N ALA A 128 -2.47 -2.73 -7.08
CA ALA A 128 -1.42 -1.82 -7.50
C ALA A 128 -0.27 -2.57 -8.20
N ARG A 129 0.28 -1.91 -9.23
CA ARG A 129 1.55 -2.30 -9.85
C ARG A 129 2.77 -1.67 -9.19
N CYS A 130 2.56 -0.53 -8.53
CA CYS A 130 3.61 0.27 -7.92
C CYS A 130 3.16 0.73 -6.54
N GLY A 131 4.10 1.05 -5.65
CA GLY A 131 3.79 1.51 -4.29
C GLY A 131 4.89 2.35 -3.68
N GLY A 132 4.52 3.19 -2.71
CA GLY A 132 5.51 3.93 -1.91
C GLY A 132 6.22 3.03 -0.90
N CYS A 133 7.39 3.45 -0.41
CA CYS A 133 8.24 2.66 0.49
C CYS A 133 7.48 2.07 1.69
N GLY A 134 6.62 2.85 2.37
CA GLY A 134 5.84 2.37 3.50
C GLY A 134 4.79 1.29 3.15
N GLN A 135 4.26 1.31 1.93
CA GLN A 135 3.29 0.31 1.46
C GLN A 135 3.98 -0.98 1.04
N VAL A 136 5.10 -0.85 0.32
CA VAL A 136 5.93 -1.98 -0.14
C VAL A 136 6.56 -2.68 1.07
N ASN A 137 7.23 -1.94 1.95
CA ASN A 137 7.81 -2.52 3.17
C ASN A 137 6.73 -3.00 4.15
N GLY A 138 5.56 -2.36 4.21
CA GLY A 138 4.43 -2.88 4.99
C GLY A 138 3.91 -4.21 4.46
N THR A 139 3.95 -4.41 3.14
CA THR A 139 3.64 -5.70 2.51
C THR A 139 4.69 -6.74 2.86
N LEU A 140 5.98 -6.40 2.79
CA LEU A 140 7.07 -7.28 3.18
C LEU A 140 6.93 -7.75 4.64
N VAL A 141 6.69 -6.84 5.58
CA VAL A 141 6.48 -7.18 7.01
C VAL A 141 5.36 -8.21 7.18
N ARG A 142 4.21 -8.02 6.51
CA ARG A 142 3.09 -8.98 6.59
C ARG A 142 3.43 -10.34 5.98
N VAL A 143 4.21 -10.38 4.90
CA VAL A 143 4.68 -11.64 4.30
C VAL A 143 5.62 -12.37 5.27
N LEU A 144 6.59 -11.67 5.86
CA LEU A 144 7.52 -12.24 6.84
C LEU A 144 6.82 -12.75 8.10
N GLU A 145 5.88 -11.97 8.65
CA GLU A 145 5.05 -12.39 9.79
C GLU A 145 4.25 -13.66 9.45
N ARG A 146 3.71 -13.74 8.22
CA ARG A 146 2.97 -14.92 7.75
C ARG A 146 3.85 -16.17 7.61
N LEU A 147 5.15 -15.97 7.41
CA LEU A 147 6.19 -17.01 7.36
C LEU A 147 6.78 -17.32 8.73
N GLY A 148 6.28 -16.71 9.82
CA GLY A 148 6.75 -16.95 11.18
C GLY A 148 8.04 -16.19 11.54
N ILE A 149 8.47 -15.25 10.70
CA ILE A 149 9.63 -14.41 10.97
C ILE A 149 9.14 -13.12 11.64
N PRO A 150 9.59 -12.79 12.87
CA PRO A 150 9.26 -11.52 13.48
C PRO A 150 9.74 -10.37 12.60
N ALA A 151 8.86 -9.47 12.19
CA ALA A 151 9.19 -8.33 11.35
C ALA A 151 8.56 -7.05 11.91
N ARG A 152 9.10 -5.88 11.54
CA ARG A 152 8.56 -4.57 11.91
C ARG A 152 8.88 -3.52 10.85
N LEU A 153 8.13 -2.41 10.87
CA LEU A 153 8.47 -1.21 10.11
C LEU A 153 9.33 -0.29 10.97
N PHE A 154 10.28 0.40 10.34
CA PHE A 154 11.03 1.48 10.95
C PHE A 154 10.87 2.74 10.10
N ASN A 155 10.33 3.81 10.70
CA ASN A 155 10.06 5.05 9.97
C ASN A 155 11.16 6.08 10.23
N VAL A 156 11.65 6.69 9.17
CA VAL A 156 12.51 7.89 9.23
C VAL A 156 11.86 9.01 8.43
N PRO A 157 12.22 10.29 8.66
CA PRO A 157 11.69 11.40 7.88
C PRO A 157 11.82 11.21 6.35
N GLY A 158 10.72 10.86 5.68
CA GLY A 158 10.65 10.69 4.23
C GLY A 158 11.00 9.30 3.71
N HIS A 159 11.29 8.31 4.56
CA HIS A 159 11.50 6.92 4.14
C HIS A 159 10.98 5.94 5.19
N VAL A 160 10.56 4.75 4.75
CA VAL A 160 10.10 3.68 5.63
C VAL A 160 10.80 2.41 5.19
N VAL A 161 11.52 1.78 6.11
CA VAL A 161 12.19 0.50 5.89
C VAL A 161 11.48 -0.59 6.68
N ALA A 162 11.74 -1.86 6.34
CA ALA A 162 11.36 -2.98 7.17
C ALA A 162 12.61 -3.60 7.82
N GLU A 163 12.38 -4.26 8.95
CA GLU A 163 13.36 -5.06 9.64
C GLU A 163 12.76 -6.44 9.92
N ALA A 164 13.58 -7.48 9.87
CA ALA A 164 13.19 -8.83 10.25
C ALA A 164 14.16 -9.37 11.31
N SER A 165 13.65 -10.17 12.25
CA SER A 165 14.47 -10.69 13.33
C SER A 165 14.80 -12.16 13.14
N TRP A 166 16.10 -12.46 13.21
CA TRP A 166 16.63 -13.82 13.31
C TRP A 166 17.90 -13.81 14.17
N ASN A 167 18.17 -14.93 14.84
CA ASN A 167 19.28 -15.09 15.78
C ASN A 167 19.31 -13.99 16.87
N GLY A 168 18.13 -13.56 17.34
CA GLY A 168 17.99 -12.55 18.39
C GLY A 168 18.33 -11.12 17.97
N ARG A 169 18.51 -10.86 16.67
CA ARG A 169 18.93 -9.57 16.11
C ARG A 169 17.96 -9.08 15.03
N TRP A 170 17.90 -7.77 14.78
CA TRP A 170 17.02 -7.11 13.79
C TRP A 170 17.80 -6.72 12.54
N HIS A 171 17.42 -7.20 11.37
CA HIS A 171 18.19 -6.93 10.17
C HIS A 171 17.36 -6.14 9.18
N LEU A 172 18.00 -5.17 8.54
CA LEU A 172 17.38 -4.33 7.53
C LEU A 172 16.97 -5.15 6.29
N VAL A 173 15.68 -5.08 5.95
CA VAL A 173 15.09 -5.72 4.76
C VAL A 173 14.24 -4.70 4.04
N ASP A 174 14.79 -4.03 3.02
CA ASP A 174 14.08 -2.94 2.32
C ASP A 174 13.60 -3.42 0.94
N ALA A 175 12.36 -3.87 0.83
CA ALA A 175 11.83 -4.31 -0.47
C ALA A 175 11.81 -3.20 -1.53
N HIS A 176 11.99 -1.93 -1.16
CA HIS A 176 12.09 -0.83 -2.12
C HIS A 176 13.47 -0.72 -2.78
N PHE A 177 14.53 -1.17 -2.10
CA PHE A 177 15.93 -1.04 -2.54
C PHE A 177 16.74 -2.35 -2.46
N GLY A 178 16.10 -3.46 -2.09
CA GLY A 178 16.65 -4.80 -2.01
C GLY A 178 17.05 -5.25 -0.60
N PHE A 179 17.57 -6.48 -0.54
CA PHE A 179 18.10 -7.07 0.68
C PHE A 179 19.54 -6.59 0.94
N PHE A 180 19.89 -6.30 2.18
CA PHE A 180 21.23 -5.84 2.55
C PHE A 180 21.91 -6.89 3.43
N PRO A 181 22.65 -7.83 2.82
CA PRO A 181 23.52 -8.67 3.62
C PRO A 181 24.61 -7.77 4.20
N ALA A 182 24.78 -7.82 5.51
CA ALA A 182 26.00 -7.33 6.11
C ALA A 182 27.21 -8.06 5.46
N PRO A 183 28.28 -7.35 5.07
CA PRO A 183 29.46 -7.95 4.43
C PRO A 183 30.13 -9.08 5.23
N ASP A 184 29.87 -9.15 6.53
CA ASP A 184 30.67 -9.84 7.55
C ASP A 184 29.83 -10.35 8.74
N GLU A 185 28.53 -10.56 8.52
CA GLU A 185 27.55 -10.83 9.61
C GLU A 185 27.38 -9.67 10.61
N GLU A 186 27.99 -8.51 10.39
CA GLU A 186 27.69 -7.27 11.13
C GLU A 186 26.27 -6.79 10.81
N HIS A 187 25.33 -7.37 11.54
CA HIS A 187 23.98 -6.84 11.78
C HIS A 187 23.87 -5.33 11.51
N VAL A 188 23.16 -4.98 10.44
CA VAL A 188 22.73 -3.60 10.18
C VAL A 188 21.24 -3.53 10.50
N ASP A 189 20.92 -2.94 11.66
CA ASP A 189 19.56 -2.47 11.96
C ASP A 189 19.36 -1.03 11.49
N ALA A 190 18.10 -0.62 11.41
CA ALA A 190 17.75 0.73 11.01
C ALA A 190 18.22 1.77 12.04
N GLU A 191 18.43 1.39 13.30
CA GLU A 191 18.92 2.29 14.36
C GLU A 191 20.43 2.60 14.19
N ALA A 192 21.24 1.65 13.73
CA ALA A 192 22.62 1.85 13.34
C ALA A 192 22.72 2.87 12.20
N LEU A 193 21.83 2.79 11.21
CA LEU A 193 21.75 3.76 10.12
C LEU A 193 21.46 5.19 10.60
N THR A 194 20.67 5.36 11.67
CA THR A 194 20.39 6.69 12.23
C THR A 194 21.59 7.30 12.97
N ARG A 195 22.56 6.47 13.36
CA ARG A 195 23.75 6.87 14.12
C ARG A 195 24.97 7.09 13.22
N ASP A 196 25.02 6.44 12.06
CA ASP A 196 26.16 6.51 11.15
C ASP A 196 25.73 6.80 9.69
N PRO A 197 25.88 8.05 9.23
CA PRO A 197 25.66 8.44 7.84
C PRO A 197 26.54 7.72 6.82
N GLN A 198 27.74 7.25 7.21
CA GLN A 198 28.62 6.48 6.32
C GLN A 198 28.06 5.09 6.09
N LEU A 199 27.44 4.48 7.11
CA LEU A 199 26.74 3.21 6.97
C LEU A 199 25.56 3.31 5.98
N VAL A 200 24.81 4.41 5.99
CA VAL A 200 23.76 4.67 4.97
C VAL A 200 24.36 4.71 3.57
N ARG A 201 25.54 5.34 3.40
CA ARG A 201 26.26 5.39 2.11
C ARG A 201 26.74 4.01 1.68
N ALA A 202 27.28 3.21 2.58
CA ALA A 202 27.72 1.86 2.30
C ALA A 202 26.56 0.95 1.89
N VAL A 203 25.43 1.06 2.59
CA VAL A 203 24.23 0.24 2.35
C VAL A 203 23.55 0.61 1.02
N TYR A 204 23.33 1.89 0.76
CA TYR A 204 22.51 2.33 -0.39
C TYR A 204 23.33 2.82 -1.60
N GLY A 205 24.60 3.15 -1.44
CA GLY A 205 25.37 3.98 -2.38
C GLY A 205 25.45 3.46 -3.82
N GLU A 206 25.54 2.14 -4.00
CA GLU A 206 25.61 1.51 -5.33
C GLU A 206 24.23 1.27 -5.96
N ARG A 207 23.16 1.38 -5.18
CA ARG A 207 21.79 0.98 -5.58
C ARG A 207 20.90 2.14 -5.94
N VAL A 208 21.23 3.34 -5.49
CA VAL A 208 20.39 4.53 -5.68
C VAL A 208 21.19 5.66 -6.31
N SER A 209 20.50 6.56 -7.00
CA SER A 209 21.14 7.76 -7.54
C SER A 209 21.74 8.62 -6.42
N PRO A 210 22.80 9.41 -6.68
CA PRO A 210 23.41 10.28 -5.68
C PRO A 210 22.41 11.26 -5.00
N ILE A 211 21.40 11.72 -5.74
CA ILE A 211 20.34 12.62 -5.22
C ILE A 211 19.48 11.89 -4.19
N LEU A 212 19.07 10.66 -4.52
CA LEU A 212 18.30 9.83 -3.61
C LEU A 212 19.13 9.42 -2.39
N LEU A 213 20.41 9.08 -2.58
CA LEU A 213 21.34 8.78 -1.50
C LEU A 213 21.47 9.93 -0.50
N ALA A 214 21.68 11.16 -1.00
CA ALA A 214 21.76 12.35 -0.16
C ALA A 214 20.45 12.59 0.61
N SER A 215 19.30 12.22 0.02
CA SER A 215 18.00 12.30 0.67
C SER A 215 17.81 11.25 1.75
N LEU A 216 18.28 10.02 1.54
CA LEU A 216 18.30 8.95 2.54
C LEU A 216 19.22 9.30 3.71
N VAL A 217 20.44 9.78 3.45
CA VAL A 217 21.36 10.24 4.50
C VAL A 217 20.69 11.29 5.38
N ARG A 218 20.11 12.34 4.77
CA ARG A 218 19.36 13.37 5.52
C ARG A 218 18.10 12.83 6.23
N ALA A 219 17.48 11.76 5.72
CA ALA A 219 16.33 11.15 6.38
C ALA A 219 16.77 10.47 7.68
N PHE A 220 17.82 9.66 7.62
CA PHE A 220 18.37 8.97 8.78
C PHE A 220 19.00 9.93 9.80
N GLU A 221 19.75 10.95 9.36
CA GLU A 221 20.34 11.97 10.25
C GLU A 221 19.29 12.79 11.02
N ARG A 222 18.13 13.05 10.41
CA ARG A 222 17.05 13.81 11.06
C ARG A 222 16.21 12.97 12.00
N HIS A 223 16.40 11.65 12.03
CA HIS A 223 15.73 10.80 12.99
C HIS A 223 16.15 11.16 14.42
N ARG A 224 15.17 11.38 15.29
CA ARG A 224 15.42 11.61 16.72
C ARG A 224 14.96 10.39 17.51
N PRO A 225 15.86 9.69 18.23
CA PRO A 225 15.46 8.61 19.11
C PRO A 225 14.36 9.06 20.07
N GLY A 226 13.30 8.27 20.19
CA GLY A 226 12.15 8.56 21.06
C GLY A 226 11.05 9.45 20.46
N ASP A 227 11.20 9.94 19.22
CA ASP A 227 10.10 10.61 18.52
C ASP A 227 8.99 9.58 18.17
N PRO A 228 7.76 9.69 18.70
CA PRO A 228 6.71 8.72 18.44
C PRO A 228 6.24 8.68 16.98
N ALA A 229 6.59 9.67 16.16
CA ALA A 229 6.33 9.65 14.72
C ALA A 229 7.29 8.71 13.97
N PHE A 230 8.49 8.49 14.52
CA PHE A 230 9.60 7.80 13.87
C PHE A 230 10.09 6.59 14.70
N GLY A 231 10.88 5.71 14.07
CA GLY A 231 11.40 4.50 14.72
C GLY A 231 10.49 3.28 14.55
N PRO A 232 10.67 2.25 15.39
CA PRO A 232 10.02 0.96 15.22
C PRO A 232 8.52 1.07 15.48
N ARG A 233 7.71 0.55 14.56
CA ARG A 233 6.28 0.40 14.75
C ARG A 233 5.90 -1.03 15.06
N ALA A 234 4.81 -1.18 15.81
CA ALA A 234 4.26 -2.47 16.16
C ALA A 234 3.96 -3.33 14.92
N ARG A 235 4.00 -4.65 15.11
CA ARG A 235 3.71 -5.69 14.11
C ARG A 235 2.40 -5.42 13.36
N GLY A 236 2.43 -5.62 12.04
CA GLY A 236 1.27 -5.45 11.17
C GLY A 236 0.64 -4.05 11.10
N ALA A 237 1.25 -3.01 11.70
CA ALA A 237 0.69 -1.66 11.69
C ALA A 237 0.79 -1.04 10.28
N ASP A 238 -0.36 -0.70 9.69
CA ASP A 238 -0.37 0.22 8.54
C ASP A 238 0.28 1.56 8.96
N VAL A 239 0.90 2.26 8.02
CA VAL A 239 1.61 3.54 8.26
C VAL A 239 0.72 4.58 9.00
N SER A 240 -0.60 4.45 8.94
CA SER A 240 -1.49 5.11 9.88
C SER A 240 -2.75 4.26 10.13
N PRO A 241 -2.96 3.73 11.36
CA PRO A 241 -4.16 2.95 11.69
C PRO A 241 -5.46 3.73 11.45
N ARG A 242 -5.45 5.05 11.68
CA ARG A 242 -6.61 5.93 11.43
C ARG A 242 -6.92 6.03 9.93
N LEU A 243 -5.89 6.21 9.11
CA LEU A 243 -6.06 6.24 7.65
C LEU A 243 -6.50 4.89 7.09
N ALA A 244 -5.99 3.79 7.64
CA ALA A 244 -6.43 2.44 7.28
C ALA A 244 -7.89 2.18 7.68
N ALA A 245 -8.31 2.65 8.85
CA ALA A 245 -9.71 2.58 9.28
C ALA A 245 -10.62 3.42 8.37
N LEU A 246 -10.21 4.66 8.05
CA LEU A 246 -10.93 5.52 7.11
C LEU A 246 -11.05 4.85 5.73
N HIS A 247 -9.95 4.30 5.20
CA HIS A 247 -9.97 3.56 3.94
C HIS A 247 -10.99 2.43 3.99
N ARG A 248 -10.98 1.58 5.03
CA ARG A 248 -11.97 0.49 5.16
C ARG A 248 -13.41 0.99 5.17
N VAL A 249 -13.70 2.09 5.86
CA VAL A 249 -15.03 2.70 5.90
C VAL A 249 -15.43 3.21 4.51
N LEU A 250 -14.55 3.95 3.83
CA LEU A 250 -14.82 4.50 2.49
C LEU A 250 -14.91 3.40 1.42
N GLU A 251 -14.20 2.29 1.62
CA GLU A 251 -14.28 1.10 0.78
C GLU A 251 -15.61 0.37 0.93
N ALA A 252 -16.19 0.34 2.13
CA ALA A 252 -17.55 -0.16 2.32
C ALA A 252 -18.60 0.85 1.80
N ALA A 253 -18.40 2.15 2.07
CA ALA A 253 -19.34 3.20 1.71
C ALA A 253 -19.60 3.28 0.20
N LYS A 254 -18.61 2.99 -0.65
CA LYS A 254 -18.78 2.99 -2.11
C LYS A 254 -19.86 2.03 -2.60
N TRP A 255 -20.14 0.98 -1.82
CA TRP A 255 -21.21 0.01 -2.08
C TRP A 255 -22.50 0.35 -1.33
N LEU A 256 -22.39 0.76 -0.07
CA LEU A 256 -23.55 1.02 0.79
C LEU A 256 -24.34 2.26 0.37
N VAL A 257 -23.67 3.33 -0.05
CA VAL A 257 -24.32 4.57 -0.50
C VAL A 257 -25.23 4.35 -1.71
N PRO A 258 -24.77 3.78 -2.84
CA PRO A 258 -25.66 3.52 -3.98
C PRO A 258 -26.79 2.55 -3.65
N ALA A 259 -26.52 1.51 -2.85
CA ALA A 259 -27.56 0.58 -2.41
C ALA A 259 -28.66 1.27 -1.59
N ALA A 260 -28.27 2.15 -0.65
CA ALA A 260 -29.21 2.93 0.15
C ALA A 260 -30.04 3.90 -0.72
N MET A 261 -29.44 4.54 -1.72
CA MET A 261 -30.16 5.39 -2.68
C MET A 261 -31.23 4.61 -3.44
N ILE A 262 -30.88 3.44 -3.97
CA ILE A 262 -31.83 2.56 -4.68
C ILE A 262 -32.97 2.14 -3.76
N ALA A 263 -32.66 1.71 -2.54
CA ALA A 263 -33.65 1.28 -1.56
C ALA A 263 -34.60 2.42 -1.15
N ALA A 264 -34.05 3.60 -0.83
CA ALA A 264 -34.83 4.77 -0.44
C ALA A 264 -35.73 5.27 -1.58
N GLY A 265 -35.21 5.36 -2.80
CA GLY A 265 -36.00 5.72 -3.98
C GLY A 265 -37.10 4.70 -4.27
N SER A 266 -36.81 3.40 -4.14
CA SER A 266 -37.81 2.34 -4.33
C SER A 266 -38.93 2.40 -3.30
N LEU A 267 -38.59 2.63 -2.02
CA LEU A 267 -39.57 2.78 -0.96
C LEU A 267 -40.44 4.03 -1.16
N ALA A 268 -39.83 5.14 -1.59
CA ALA A 268 -40.55 6.38 -1.88
C ALA A 268 -41.52 6.22 -3.07
N LEU A 269 -41.16 5.46 -4.10
CA LEU A 269 -42.06 5.14 -5.22
C LEU A 269 -43.24 4.28 -4.79
N ARG A 270 -43.01 3.27 -3.93
CA ARG A 270 -44.09 2.41 -3.40
C ARG A 270 -45.13 3.18 -2.58
N ARG A 271 -44.70 4.25 -1.90
CA ARG A 271 -45.56 5.10 -1.07
C ARG A 271 -46.19 6.26 -1.84
N ALA A 272 -45.78 6.53 -3.08
CA ALA A 272 -46.38 7.57 -3.87
C ALA A 272 -47.81 7.16 -4.26
N PRO A 273 -48.83 8.03 -4.04
CA PRO A 273 -50.20 7.72 -4.43
C PRO A 273 -50.22 7.35 -5.91
N SER A 274 -50.82 6.21 -6.26
CA SER A 274 -51.16 5.92 -7.64
C SER A 274 -52.11 7.03 -8.10
N TRP A 275 -51.73 7.81 -9.11
CA TRP A 275 -52.64 8.69 -9.82
C TRP A 275 -53.81 7.81 -10.30
N ARG A 276 -54.92 7.86 -9.55
CA ARG A 276 -56.24 7.50 -10.04
C ARG A 276 -56.94 8.81 -10.34
#